data_AF-A0A2N2AW14-F1
#
_entry.id   AF-A0A2N2AW14-F1
#
_cell.length_a   1.000
_cell.length_b   1.000
_cell.length_c   1.000
_cell.angle_alpha   90.00
_cell.angle_beta   90.00
_cell.angle_gamma   90.00
#
_symmetry.space_group_name_H-M   'P 1'
#
loop_
_entity.id
_entity.type
_entity.pdbx_description
1 polymer ?
#
loop_
_entity_poly.entity_id
_entity_poly.type
_entity_poly.pdbx_seq_one_letter_code
_entity_poly.pdbx_strand_id
1 'polypeptide(L)'
;MKKFITALLATLLVLSIVGCTPKPTVTVTTGEKEEQSPITEMSGEVPAAIQGKTLKMALVKEWGTGTHMITHINGVKAEAARYGIELSVIDANNDLAKMSEGIDNAVTNKMDAILISHGKADALKASVVRALEAGIPVIVFDNDFDIPYDVHKGKLVSLDQYDLMMGLISQMALVQELDGQGKVVYNRVANVPPTDKRHRIWDGGILPTYTGIEVVSTIDLGTDNPMPKAQTALETILTTTGDVDAVYGVWDEYAKGFYNAIVASGKTIPLFSVDISDQDLAMMQDHPEIWRASAAVDPTVVGQVQIRLALKALAGEKIPRYYSLKPVLVRADDLPKVDEKRVTMVDLKDYYDGWGSTPDFLEEWMLALEQSIK
;
A
#
# COMPACT_ATOMS: atom_id res chain seq x y z
N MET A 1 -24.86 0.91 64.50
CA MET A 1 -26.10 1.56 64.98
C MET A 1 -27.17 1.37 63.90
N LYS A 2 -28.35 0.86 64.30
CA LYS A 2 -29.53 0.62 63.45
C LYS A 2 -30.36 1.89 63.26
N LYS A 3 -31.15 1.93 62.18
CA LYS A 3 -32.55 2.47 61.99
C LYS A 3 -32.65 3.22 60.64
N PHE A 4 -33.34 2.73 59.60
CA PHE A 4 -34.79 2.52 59.35
C PHE A 4 -35.57 3.77 58.86
N ILE A 5 -36.12 3.65 57.62
CA ILE A 5 -37.45 4.08 57.09
C ILE A 5 -37.71 5.61 57.00
N THR A 6 -38.18 6.19 55.88
CA THR A 6 -39.57 6.07 55.37
C THR A 6 -39.71 6.54 53.90
N ALA A 7 -40.55 5.82 53.16
CA ALA A 7 -41.05 6.16 51.82
C ALA A 7 -42.17 7.23 51.89
N LEU A 8 -42.35 7.99 50.80
CA LEU A 8 -43.65 8.61 50.49
C LEU A 8 -43.96 8.45 49.00
N LEU A 9 -45.10 7.81 48.76
CA LEU A 9 -45.74 7.50 47.50
C LEU A 9 -46.67 8.67 47.12
N ALA A 10 -46.68 9.11 45.87
CA ALA A 10 -47.78 9.88 45.30
C ALA A 10 -47.98 9.50 43.83
N THR A 11 -49.15 8.95 43.55
CA THR A 11 -49.67 8.47 42.26
C THR A 11 -50.38 9.57 41.46
N LEU A 12 -50.70 9.24 40.20
CA LEU A 12 -51.58 9.88 39.18
C LEU A 12 -50.81 10.51 38.01
N LEU A 13 -51.16 10.35 36.72
CA LEU A 13 -52.30 9.70 36.04
C LEU A 13 -51.89 9.45 34.58
N VAL A 14 -52.28 8.33 34.00
CA VAL A 14 -52.10 7.99 32.57
C VAL A 14 -53.21 8.65 31.75
N LEU A 15 -52.87 9.37 30.68
CA LEU A 15 -53.78 9.67 29.57
C LEU A 15 -53.07 9.37 28.24
N SER A 16 -53.61 8.37 27.54
CA SER A 16 -53.26 7.96 26.18
C SER A 16 -53.98 8.85 25.16
N ILE A 17 -53.24 9.35 24.17
CA ILE A 17 -53.83 9.86 22.92
C ILE A 17 -53.09 9.20 21.76
N VAL A 18 -53.85 8.36 21.05
CA VAL A 18 -53.50 7.74 19.77
C VAL A 18 -53.66 8.79 18.68
N GLY A 19 -52.59 9.08 17.93
CA GLY A 19 -52.62 9.91 16.74
C GLY A 19 -52.07 9.13 15.54
N CYS A 20 -52.97 8.66 14.67
CA CYS A 20 -52.62 8.10 13.36
C CYS A 20 -52.17 9.23 12.42
N THR A 21 -51.07 9.03 11.70
CA THR A 21 -50.76 9.77 10.46
C THR A 21 -50.51 8.79 9.30
N PRO A 22 -50.96 9.09 8.07
CA PRO A 22 -50.98 8.14 6.96
C PRO A 22 -49.66 8.14 6.16
N LYS A 23 -49.29 6.98 5.62
CA LYS A 23 -48.23 6.81 4.61
C LYS A 23 -48.56 7.60 3.33
N PRO A 24 -47.60 8.29 2.70
CA PRO A 24 -47.77 8.76 1.34
C PRO A 24 -47.31 7.70 0.32
N THR A 25 -48.20 7.48 -0.64
CA THR A 25 -48.06 6.71 -1.89
C THR A 25 -47.13 7.45 -2.86
N VAL A 26 -46.20 6.74 -3.49
CA VAL A 26 -45.37 7.25 -4.58
C VAL A 26 -46.23 7.40 -5.83
N THR A 27 -46.30 8.62 -6.37
CA THR A 27 -46.87 8.89 -7.68
C THR A 27 -45.71 9.15 -8.65
N VAL A 28 -45.62 8.33 -9.69
CA VAL A 28 -44.69 8.52 -10.81
C VAL A 28 -45.27 9.59 -11.72
N THR A 29 -44.50 10.65 -11.98
CA THR A 29 -44.80 11.61 -13.06
C THR A 29 -43.58 11.69 -13.96
N THR A 30 -43.82 11.42 -15.24
CA THR A 30 -42.89 11.41 -16.36
C THR A 30 -42.50 12.83 -16.79
N GLY A 31 -41.19 13.03 -16.99
CA GLY A 31 -40.60 13.78 -18.10
C GLY A 31 -40.57 15.31 -17.98
N GLU A 32 -39.40 15.84 -17.64
CA GLU A 32 -38.92 17.14 -18.14
C GLU A 32 -37.41 17.06 -18.44
N LYS A 33 -37.03 17.70 -19.53
CA LYS A 33 -35.71 17.64 -20.18
C LYS A 33 -34.57 18.03 -19.22
N GLU A 34 -33.53 17.21 -19.17
CA GLU A 34 -32.24 17.60 -18.60
C GLU A 34 -31.62 18.71 -19.45
N GLU A 35 -31.67 19.92 -18.91
CA GLU A 35 -30.86 21.05 -19.32
C GLU A 35 -29.45 20.81 -18.76
N GLN A 36 -28.46 20.68 -19.65
CA GLN A 36 -27.04 20.59 -19.29
C GLN A 36 -26.67 21.78 -18.41
N SER A 37 -26.43 21.51 -17.13
CA SER A 37 -25.83 22.49 -16.23
C SER A 37 -24.39 22.78 -16.70
N PRO A 38 -23.95 24.05 -16.70
CA PRO A 38 -22.62 24.40 -17.15
C PRO A 38 -21.57 23.73 -16.27
N ILE A 39 -20.47 23.35 -16.90
CA ILE A 39 -19.22 22.94 -16.27
C ILE A 39 -18.86 24.02 -15.24
N THR A 40 -18.97 23.70 -13.95
CA THR A 40 -18.50 24.57 -12.88
C THR A 40 -17.03 24.87 -13.13
N GLU A 41 -16.66 26.15 -13.26
CA GLU A 41 -15.28 26.59 -13.29
C GLU A 41 -14.54 26.00 -12.08
N MET A 42 -13.51 25.18 -12.32
CA MET A 42 -12.68 24.64 -11.25
C MET A 42 -11.87 25.78 -10.62
N SER A 43 -12.06 26.01 -9.32
CA SER A 43 -11.58 27.18 -8.58
C SER A 43 -10.20 27.04 -7.93
N GLY A 44 -9.26 26.32 -8.55
CA GLY A 44 -7.89 26.20 -8.03
C GLY A 44 -6.89 27.04 -8.81
N GLU A 45 -6.51 28.22 -8.32
CA GLU A 45 -5.38 28.97 -8.90
C GLU A 45 -4.06 28.21 -8.64
N VAL A 46 -3.31 27.92 -9.70
CA VAL A 46 -2.00 27.23 -9.59
C VAL A 46 -1.05 28.10 -8.75
N PRO A 47 -0.44 27.59 -7.67
CA PRO A 47 0.46 28.38 -6.83
C PRO A 47 1.59 29.04 -7.63
N ALA A 48 1.91 30.30 -7.35
CA ALA A 48 2.96 31.06 -8.03
C ALA A 48 4.36 30.39 -7.97
N ALA A 49 4.58 29.53 -6.96
CA ALA A 49 5.79 28.72 -6.85
C ALA A 49 5.93 27.69 -7.99
N ILE A 50 4.82 27.30 -8.63
CA ILE A 50 4.72 26.23 -9.64
C ILE A 50 4.29 26.79 -11.00
N GLN A 51 3.39 27.77 -11.02
CA GLN A 51 2.76 28.26 -12.24
C GLN A 51 3.77 28.70 -13.30
N GLY A 52 3.62 28.15 -14.52
CA GLY A 52 4.47 28.48 -15.67
C GLY A 52 5.91 27.98 -15.58
N LYS A 53 6.24 27.11 -14.62
CA LYS A 53 7.57 26.52 -14.47
C LYS A 53 7.59 25.06 -14.90
N THR A 54 8.68 24.64 -15.51
CA THR A 54 9.00 23.22 -15.69
C THR A 54 9.72 22.74 -14.44
N LEU A 55 9.00 21.97 -13.61
CA LEU A 55 9.55 21.38 -12.39
C LEU A 55 10.45 20.19 -12.73
N LYS A 56 11.52 20.01 -11.96
CA LYS A 56 12.49 18.92 -12.10
C LYS A 56 12.53 18.09 -10.83
N MET A 57 12.28 16.79 -10.95
CA MET A 57 12.32 15.87 -9.81
C MET A 57 13.26 14.71 -10.08
N ALA A 58 13.85 14.16 -9.02
CA ALA A 58 14.67 12.95 -9.10
C ALA A 58 14.04 11.82 -8.27
N LEU A 59 13.76 10.68 -8.89
CA LEU A 59 13.47 9.42 -8.20
C LEU A 59 14.76 8.61 -8.04
N VAL A 60 15.22 8.46 -6.81
CA VAL A 60 16.37 7.62 -6.44
C VAL A 60 15.84 6.33 -5.82
N LYS A 61 16.08 5.19 -6.47
CA LYS A 61 15.54 3.88 -6.05
C LYS A 61 16.63 2.85 -5.79
N GLU A 62 16.44 2.00 -4.79
CA GLU A 62 17.40 0.93 -4.43
C GLU A 62 17.48 -0.14 -5.54
N TRP A 63 16.34 -0.68 -6.00
CA TRP A 63 16.24 -1.56 -7.17
C TRP A 63 14.98 -1.25 -7.99
N GLY A 64 14.74 -1.96 -9.10
CA GLY A 64 13.58 -1.71 -9.98
C GLY A 64 13.01 -2.94 -10.68
N THR A 65 13.45 -4.13 -10.29
CA THR A 65 12.96 -5.41 -10.80
C THR A 65 11.78 -5.92 -9.96
N GLY A 66 10.97 -6.81 -10.54
CA GLY A 66 9.72 -7.32 -9.95
C GLY A 66 8.51 -6.44 -10.32
N THR A 67 7.35 -7.08 -10.50
CA THR A 67 6.16 -6.39 -11.04
C THR A 67 5.71 -5.23 -10.16
N HIS A 68 5.76 -5.40 -8.83
CA HIS A 68 5.45 -4.33 -7.88
C HIS A 68 6.27 -3.05 -8.13
N MET A 69 7.59 -3.18 -8.23
CA MET A 69 8.49 -2.03 -8.42
C MET A 69 8.32 -1.38 -9.79
N ILE A 70 8.11 -2.17 -10.84
CA ILE A 70 7.84 -1.65 -12.18
C ILE A 70 6.55 -0.82 -12.18
N THR A 71 5.49 -1.34 -11.56
CA THR A 71 4.19 -0.66 -11.44
C THR A 71 4.30 0.63 -10.62
N HIS A 72 5.05 0.62 -9.51
CA HIS A 72 5.35 1.82 -8.72
C HIS A 72 6.06 2.91 -9.55
N ILE A 73 7.16 2.55 -10.22
CA ILE A 73 7.96 3.48 -11.03
C ILE A 73 7.11 4.05 -12.17
N ASN A 74 6.27 3.22 -12.80
CA ASN A 74 5.35 3.68 -13.84
C ASN A 74 4.30 4.64 -13.29
N GLY A 75 3.79 4.41 -12.07
CA GLY A 75 2.90 5.35 -11.37
C GLY A 75 3.56 6.72 -11.14
N VAL A 76 4.81 6.74 -10.66
CA VAL A 76 5.58 7.99 -10.51
C VAL A 76 5.76 8.70 -11.84
N LYS A 77 6.16 7.97 -12.90
CA LYS A 77 6.35 8.54 -14.24
C LYS A 77 5.06 9.10 -14.82
N ALA A 78 3.95 8.38 -14.69
CA ALA A 78 2.65 8.79 -15.21
C ALA A 78 2.15 10.04 -14.50
N GLU A 79 2.23 10.10 -13.17
CA GLU A 79 1.80 11.27 -12.41
C GLU A 79 2.74 12.47 -12.62
N ALA A 80 4.06 12.24 -12.78
CA ALA A 80 4.99 13.29 -13.17
C ALA A 80 4.64 13.89 -14.55
N ALA A 81 4.40 13.03 -15.54
CA ALA A 81 4.01 13.45 -16.89
C ALA A 81 2.67 14.20 -16.90
N ARG A 82 1.70 13.77 -16.07
CA ARG A 82 0.40 14.43 -15.91
C ARG A 82 0.52 15.92 -15.54
N TYR A 83 1.54 16.29 -14.77
CA TYR A 83 1.79 17.67 -14.34
C TYR A 83 2.98 18.33 -15.07
N GLY A 84 3.46 17.76 -16.17
CA GLY A 84 4.56 18.33 -16.97
C GLY A 84 5.91 18.38 -16.24
N ILE A 85 6.13 17.48 -15.27
CA ILE A 85 7.37 17.40 -14.48
C ILE A 85 8.45 16.65 -15.27
N GLU A 86 9.65 17.22 -15.36
CA GLU A 86 10.84 16.52 -15.83
C GLU A 86 11.35 15.58 -14.73
N LEU A 87 11.14 14.28 -14.89
CA LEU A 87 11.55 13.25 -13.93
C LEU A 87 12.85 12.56 -14.35
N SER A 88 13.88 12.65 -13.52
CA SER A 88 15.08 11.81 -13.60
C SER A 88 14.89 10.56 -12.74
N VAL A 89 15.09 9.36 -13.31
CA VAL A 89 15.02 8.10 -12.55
C VAL A 89 16.42 7.51 -12.44
N ILE A 90 16.90 7.36 -11.21
CA ILE A 90 18.24 6.88 -10.86
C ILE A 90 18.09 5.50 -10.23
N ASP A 91 18.57 4.47 -10.94
CA ASP A 91 18.65 3.11 -10.44
C ASP A 91 19.99 2.86 -9.74
N ALA A 92 19.96 2.58 -8.45
CA ALA A 92 21.15 2.27 -7.69
C ALA A 92 21.59 0.80 -7.81
N ASN A 93 20.75 -0.09 -8.35
CA ASN A 93 21.07 -1.52 -8.51
C ASN A 93 21.59 -2.17 -7.20
N ASN A 94 20.83 -1.98 -6.11
CA ASN A 94 21.12 -2.41 -4.74
C ASN A 94 22.41 -1.82 -4.12
N ASP A 95 22.92 -0.71 -4.65
CA ASP A 95 24.12 -0.03 -4.14
C ASP A 95 23.77 1.25 -3.36
N LEU A 96 23.89 1.20 -2.03
CA LEU A 96 23.57 2.34 -1.16
C LEU A 96 24.50 3.55 -1.38
N ALA A 97 25.74 3.34 -1.83
CA ALA A 97 26.63 4.44 -2.17
C ALA A 97 26.12 5.17 -3.42
N LYS A 98 25.66 4.43 -4.44
CA LYS A 98 25.02 5.04 -5.62
C LYS A 98 23.71 5.76 -5.29
N MET A 99 22.93 5.25 -4.32
CA MET A 99 21.76 6.00 -3.83
C MET A 99 22.18 7.32 -3.20
N SER A 100 23.21 7.31 -2.34
CA SER A 100 23.75 8.54 -1.73
C SER A 100 24.23 9.53 -2.79
N GLU A 101 25.01 9.07 -3.77
CA GLU A 101 25.48 9.87 -4.90
C GLU A 101 24.31 10.41 -5.73
N GLY A 102 23.28 9.60 -5.97
CA GLY A 102 22.06 10.02 -6.67
C GLY A 102 21.34 11.18 -5.97
N ILE A 103 21.23 11.11 -4.64
CA ILE A 103 20.66 12.20 -3.82
C ILE A 103 21.54 13.45 -3.91
N ASP A 104 22.85 13.32 -3.72
CA ASP A 104 23.79 14.45 -3.78
C ASP A 104 23.85 15.10 -5.17
N ASN A 105 23.72 14.30 -6.23
CA ASN A 105 23.61 14.78 -7.60
C ASN A 105 22.30 15.54 -7.81
N ALA A 106 21.19 15.09 -7.26
CA ALA A 106 19.92 15.83 -7.32
C ALA A 106 20.03 17.19 -6.62
N VAL A 107 20.73 17.26 -5.47
CA VAL A 107 21.04 18.51 -4.77
C VAL A 107 21.91 19.43 -5.63
N THR A 108 23.01 18.90 -6.19
CA THR A 108 23.94 19.66 -7.04
C THR A 108 23.25 20.24 -8.28
N ASN A 109 22.34 19.46 -8.88
CA ASN A 109 21.55 19.89 -10.03
C ASN A 109 20.32 20.72 -9.66
N LYS A 110 20.13 21.06 -8.38
CA LYS A 110 19.03 21.89 -7.87
C LYS A 110 17.66 21.38 -8.30
N MET A 111 17.43 20.07 -8.16
CA MET A 111 16.12 19.48 -8.37
C MET A 111 15.10 20.11 -7.41
N ASP A 112 13.87 20.33 -7.89
CA ASP A 112 12.79 20.92 -7.10
C ASP A 112 12.31 19.97 -6.00
N ALA A 113 12.34 18.65 -6.25
CA ALA A 113 12.07 17.65 -5.22
C ALA A 113 12.87 16.36 -5.45
N ILE A 114 13.10 15.62 -4.36
CA ILE A 114 13.73 14.30 -4.40
C ILE A 114 12.73 13.26 -3.89
N LEU A 115 12.50 12.25 -4.70
CA LEU A 115 11.73 11.06 -4.35
C LEU A 115 12.72 9.94 -4.06
N ILE A 116 12.51 9.20 -2.98
CA ILE A 116 13.33 8.04 -2.61
C ILE A 116 12.42 6.81 -2.57
N SER A 117 12.85 5.72 -3.19
CA SER A 117 12.21 4.41 -3.04
C SER A 117 13.20 3.46 -2.36
N HIS A 118 12.83 3.01 -1.17
CA HIS A 118 13.60 2.12 -0.30
C HIS A 118 14.93 2.73 0.18
N GLY A 119 15.97 1.90 0.37
CA GLY A 119 17.27 2.26 0.92
C GLY A 119 17.45 1.87 2.39
N LYS A 120 18.46 2.47 3.03
CA LYS A 120 18.74 2.31 4.46
C LYS A 120 18.92 3.69 5.09
N ALA A 121 18.16 3.97 6.14
CA ALA A 121 18.16 5.26 6.80
C ALA A 121 19.58 5.68 7.22
N ASP A 122 20.32 4.82 7.89
CA ASP A 122 21.68 5.12 8.38
C ASP A 122 22.66 5.44 7.25
N ALA A 123 22.57 4.74 6.11
CA ALA A 123 23.45 4.95 4.96
C ALA A 123 23.14 6.25 4.21
N LEU A 124 21.86 6.65 4.14
CA LEU A 124 21.39 7.76 3.31
C LEU A 124 21.16 9.05 4.11
N LYS A 125 21.16 8.99 5.45
CA LYS A 125 20.80 10.12 6.33
C LYS A 125 21.57 11.39 6.02
N ALA A 126 22.89 11.30 5.81
CA ALA A 126 23.72 12.48 5.55
C ALA A 126 23.31 13.19 4.23
N SER A 127 22.99 12.43 3.18
CA SER A 127 22.61 12.96 1.87
C SER A 127 21.19 13.54 1.91
N VAL A 128 20.28 12.89 2.63
CA VAL A 128 18.93 13.43 2.89
C VAL A 128 19.00 14.74 3.69
N VAL A 129 19.86 14.83 4.71
CA VAL A 129 20.07 16.08 5.47
C VAL A 129 20.57 17.19 4.54
N ARG A 130 21.55 16.92 3.67
CA ARG A 130 22.03 17.91 2.69
C ARG A 130 20.93 18.41 1.75
N ALA A 131 20.05 17.51 1.28
CA ALA A 131 18.91 17.90 0.46
C ALA A 131 17.95 18.84 1.21
N LEU A 132 17.62 18.51 2.46
CA LEU A 132 16.73 19.31 3.30
C LEU A 132 17.34 20.68 3.65
N GLU A 133 18.64 20.73 3.95
CA GLU A 133 19.37 21.98 4.19
C GLU A 133 19.43 22.88 2.95
N ALA A 134 19.49 22.29 1.76
CA ALA A 134 19.33 23.00 0.48
C ALA A 134 17.88 23.45 0.21
N GLY A 135 16.93 23.08 1.09
CA GLY A 135 15.53 23.44 0.98
C GLY A 135 14.72 22.56 0.04
N ILE A 136 15.28 21.46 -0.46
CA ILE A 136 14.63 20.54 -1.38
C ILE A 136 13.78 19.55 -0.58
N PRO A 137 12.45 19.47 -0.82
CA PRO A 137 11.62 18.46 -0.20
C PRO A 137 12.01 17.04 -0.61
N VAL A 138 11.97 16.14 0.36
CA VAL A 138 12.30 14.73 0.20
C VAL A 138 11.08 13.89 0.55
N ILE A 139 10.54 13.16 -0.43
CA ILE A 139 9.42 12.24 -0.25
C ILE A 139 9.95 10.82 -0.36
N VAL A 140 9.87 10.08 0.75
CA VAL A 140 10.45 8.75 0.88
C VAL A 140 9.35 7.72 0.84
N PHE A 141 9.54 6.63 0.11
CA PHE A 141 8.70 5.44 0.14
C PHE A 141 9.47 4.25 0.68
N ASP A 142 8.86 3.52 1.61
CA ASP A 142 9.40 2.30 2.22
C ASP A 142 10.75 2.47 2.93
N ASN A 143 10.95 3.65 3.53
CA ASN A 143 12.05 3.91 4.45
C ASN A 143 11.71 5.08 5.41
N ASP A 144 12.27 5.01 6.61
CA ASP A 144 11.99 5.96 7.70
C ASP A 144 13.30 6.61 8.17
N PHE A 145 13.38 7.93 8.07
CA PHE A 145 14.55 8.70 8.51
C PHE A 145 14.29 9.41 9.84
N ASP A 146 15.10 9.12 10.84
CA ASP A 146 15.11 9.88 12.09
C ASP A 146 15.94 11.16 11.91
N ILE A 147 15.27 12.21 11.42
CA ILE A 147 15.82 13.56 11.21
C ILE A 147 14.94 14.55 11.97
N PRO A 148 15.51 15.43 12.81
CA PRO A 148 14.72 16.33 13.65
C PRO A 148 14.09 17.49 12.85
N TYR A 149 13.02 18.06 13.41
CA TYR A 149 12.19 19.07 12.74
C TYR A 149 12.94 20.35 12.37
N ASP A 150 13.91 20.78 13.17
CA ASP A 150 14.75 21.94 12.89
C ASP A 150 15.58 21.79 11.62
N VAL A 151 15.92 20.56 11.24
CA VAL A 151 16.58 20.22 9.96
C VAL A 151 15.56 20.11 8.84
N HIS A 152 14.56 19.24 8.97
CA HIS A 152 13.67 18.96 7.83
C HIS A 152 12.60 20.02 7.59
N LYS A 153 12.24 20.84 8.59
CA LYS A 153 11.31 22.00 8.51
C LYS A 153 10.00 21.70 7.77
N GLY A 154 9.43 20.51 7.99
CA GLY A 154 8.21 20.06 7.32
C GLY A 154 8.37 19.65 5.85
N LYS A 155 9.59 19.41 5.35
CA LYS A 155 9.89 19.03 3.96
C LYS A 155 10.32 17.56 3.79
N LEU A 156 10.07 16.71 4.78
CA LEU A 156 10.40 15.29 4.76
C LEU A 156 9.15 14.48 5.04
N VAL A 157 8.81 13.54 4.15
CA VAL A 157 7.69 12.62 4.31
C VAL A 157 8.20 11.19 4.18
N SER A 158 7.66 10.31 5.01
CA SER A 158 7.80 8.86 4.88
C SER A 158 6.43 8.28 4.54
N LEU A 159 6.31 7.75 3.32
CA LEU A 159 5.17 7.07 2.74
C LEU A 159 5.40 5.55 2.83
N ASP A 160 4.38 4.78 3.15
CA ASP A 160 4.40 3.32 3.02
C ASP A 160 3.02 2.76 2.66
N GLN A 161 2.92 1.44 2.52
CA GLN A 161 1.67 0.71 2.25
C GLN A 161 0.98 0.22 3.53
N TYR A 162 1.32 0.79 4.68
CA TYR A 162 0.90 0.32 6.00
C TYR A 162 1.33 -1.15 6.26
N ASP A 163 2.62 -1.45 6.07
CA ASP A 163 3.15 -2.83 6.10
C ASP A 163 2.86 -3.65 7.36
N LEU A 164 2.69 -2.98 8.51
CA LEU A 164 2.24 -3.65 9.74
C LEU A 164 0.81 -4.17 9.59
N MET A 165 -0.09 -3.37 8.99
CA MET A 165 -1.45 -3.79 8.71
C MET A 165 -1.48 -4.86 7.63
N MET A 166 -0.69 -4.71 6.56
CA MET A 166 -0.59 -5.73 5.50
C MET A 166 -0.15 -7.07 6.07
N GLY A 167 0.94 -7.09 6.85
CA GLY A 167 1.39 -8.29 7.55
C GLY A 167 0.31 -8.86 8.47
N LEU A 168 -0.36 -8.01 9.26
CA LEU A 168 -1.42 -8.47 10.16
C LEU A 168 -2.58 -9.15 9.40
N ILE A 169 -3.15 -8.50 8.38
CA ILE A 169 -4.36 -9.01 7.72
C ILE A 169 -4.08 -10.26 6.88
N SER A 170 -2.91 -10.37 6.22
CA SER A 170 -2.55 -11.58 5.47
C SER A 170 -2.14 -12.73 6.38
N GLN A 171 -1.38 -12.48 7.44
CA GLN A 171 -0.98 -13.53 8.39
C GLN A 171 -2.18 -14.03 9.19
N MET A 172 -3.11 -13.14 9.56
CA MET A 172 -4.37 -13.55 10.19
C MET A 172 -5.25 -14.39 9.26
N ALA A 173 -5.24 -14.13 7.94
CA ALA A 173 -5.94 -14.98 6.98
C ALA A 173 -5.37 -16.40 6.96
N LEU A 174 -4.05 -16.56 7.04
CA LEU A 174 -3.39 -17.86 7.20
C LEU A 174 -3.79 -18.54 8.51
N VAL A 175 -3.73 -17.82 9.62
CA VAL A 175 -4.11 -18.37 10.94
C VAL A 175 -5.55 -18.84 10.96
N GLN A 176 -6.46 -18.10 10.32
CA GLN A 176 -7.87 -18.46 10.20
C GLN A 176 -8.08 -19.72 9.36
N GLU A 177 -7.40 -19.84 8.22
CA GLU A 177 -7.46 -21.03 7.36
C GLU A 177 -7.02 -22.31 8.11
N LEU A 178 -6.05 -22.16 9.02
CA LEU A 178 -5.50 -23.25 9.81
C LEU A 178 -6.20 -23.45 11.17
N ASP A 179 -7.27 -22.73 11.46
CA ASP A 179 -7.92 -22.73 12.78
C ASP A 179 -6.92 -22.52 13.95
N GLY A 180 -5.87 -21.73 13.72
CA GLY A 180 -4.83 -21.44 14.69
C GLY A 180 -3.78 -22.54 14.91
N GLN A 181 -3.77 -23.61 14.12
CA GLN A 181 -2.87 -24.75 14.27
C GLN A 181 -2.34 -25.32 12.94
N GLY A 182 -1.02 -25.53 12.84
CA GLY A 182 -0.44 -26.18 11.66
C GLY A 182 1.02 -25.82 11.40
N LYS A 183 1.64 -26.60 10.51
CA LYS A 183 3.03 -26.45 10.07
C LYS A 183 3.13 -25.47 8.91
N VAL A 184 3.86 -24.40 9.10
CA VAL A 184 3.98 -23.30 8.14
C VAL A 184 5.41 -23.20 7.62
N VAL A 185 5.55 -23.05 6.30
CA VAL A 185 6.77 -22.51 5.70
C VAL A 185 6.61 -20.99 5.60
N TYR A 186 7.50 -20.25 6.24
CA TYR A 186 7.48 -18.80 6.26
C TYR A 186 8.65 -18.25 5.43
N ASN A 187 8.43 -17.18 4.66
CA ASN A 187 9.51 -16.42 4.05
C ASN A 187 9.81 -15.14 4.83
N ARG A 188 11.09 -14.90 5.11
CA ARG A 188 11.61 -13.61 5.57
C ARG A 188 12.44 -12.96 4.46
N VAL A 189 12.43 -11.64 4.40
CA VAL A 189 13.46 -10.87 3.68
C VAL A 189 14.02 -9.86 4.67
N ALA A 190 15.22 -10.13 5.19
CA ALA A 190 15.82 -9.30 6.23
C ALA A 190 16.33 -7.95 5.72
N ASN A 191 16.32 -6.94 6.60
CA ASN A 191 16.92 -5.63 6.36
C ASN A 191 16.24 -4.83 5.25
N VAL A 192 15.00 -5.18 4.89
CA VAL A 192 14.18 -4.41 3.96
C VAL A 192 13.01 -3.85 4.78
N PRO A 193 12.88 -2.52 4.95
CA PRO A 193 11.93 -1.93 5.91
C PRO A 193 10.49 -2.45 5.86
N PRO A 194 9.82 -2.58 4.69
CA PRO A 194 8.47 -3.11 4.63
C PRO A 194 8.39 -4.58 5.11
N THR A 195 9.33 -5.43 4.72
CA THR A 195 9.32 -6.85 5.11
C THR A 195 9.74 -7.07 6.56
N ASP A 196 10.61 -6.22 7.12
CA ASP A 196 10.91 -6.22 8.55
C ASP A 196 9.70 -5.77 9.37
N LYS A 197 8.91 -4.78 8.91
CA LYS A 197 7.63 -4.39 9.53
C LYS A 197 6.64 -5.58 9.51
N ARG A 198 6.47 -6.25 8.37
CA ARG A 198 5.62 -7.46 8.22
C ARG A 198 6.08 -8.59 9.16
N HIS A 199 7.40 -8.83 9.26
CA HIS A 199 7.97 -9.86 10.12
C HIS A 199 7.82 -9.56 11.62
N ARG A 200 7.87 -8.29 12.03
CA ARG A 200 7.61 -7.89 13.42
C ARG A 200 6.21 -8.30 13.88
N ILE A 201 5.22 -8.28 12.99
CA ILE A 201 3.87 -8.78 13.30
C ILE A 201 3.88 -10.30 13.44
N TRP A 202 4.59 -11.00 12.56
CA TRP A 202 4.70 -12.46 12.62
C TRP A 202 5.33 -12.93 13.94
N ASP A 203 6.53 -12.43 14.23
CA ASP A 203 7.35 -12.86 15.38
C ASP A 203 6.83 -12.31 16.72
N GLY A 204 6.42 -11.04 16.75
CA GLY A 204 6.00 -10.36 17.98
C GLY A 204 4.50 -10.42 18.27
N GLY A 205 3.67 -10.79 17.29
CA GLY A 205 2.21 -10.78 17.39
C GLY A 205 1.58 -12.14 17.14
N ILE A 206 1.76 -12.69 15.94
CA ILE A 206 1.09 -13.92 15.49
C ILE A 206 1.61 -15.13 16.26
N LEU A 207 2.91 -15.43 16.21
CA LEU A 207 3.47 -16.64 16.83
C LEU A 207 3.25 -16.71 18.36
N PRO A 208 3.41 -15.61 19.13
CA PRO A 208 3.14 -15.64 20.57
C PRO A 208 1.65 -15.80 20.92
N THR A 209 0.75 -15.38 20.03
CA THR A 209 -0.71 -15.47 20.25
C THR A 209 -1.28 -16.82 19.82
N TYR A 210 -0.82 -17.35 18.69
CA TYR A 210 -1.29 -18.60 18.08
C TYR A 210 -0.21 -19.67 18.17
N THR A 211 0.01 -20.20 19.38
CA THR A 211 1.09 -21.15 19.66
C THR A 211 0.92 -22.51 18.99
N GLY A 212 -0.22 -22.77 18.33
CA GLY A 212 -0.43 -23.96 17.49
C GLY A 212 0.19 -23.83 16.10
N ILE A 213 0.60 -22.62 15.70
CA ILE A 213 1.33 -22.39 14.45
C ILE A 213 2.81 -22.75 14.66
N GLU A 214 3.27 -23.78 13.96
CA GLU A 214 4.65 -24.26 13.99
C GLU A 214 5.37 -23.84 12.70
N VAL A 215 6.44 -23.05 12.82
CA VAL A 215 7.28 -22.72 11.65
C VAL A 215 8.27 -23.85 11.41
N VAL A 216 8.00 -24.69 10.39
CA VAL A 216 8.87 -25.82 10.05
C VAL A 216 10.07 -25.43 9.20
N SER A 217 9.99 -24.28 8.51
CA SER A 217 11.11 -23.70 7.79
C SER A 217 10.95 -22.19 7.60
N THR A 218 12.07 -21.47 7.62
CA THR A 218 12.13 -20.05 7.26
C THR A 218 13.05 -19.86 6.07
N ILE A 219 12.52 -19.28 4.98
CA ILE A 219 13.26 -19.00 3.74
C ILE A 219 13.64 -17.52 3.70
N ASP A 220 14.94 -17.21 3.66
CA ASP A 220 15.47 -15.85 3.50
C ASP A 220 16.59 -15.85 2.45
N LEU A 221 16.28 -15.35 1.25
CA LEU A 221 17.16 -15.40 0.07
C LEU A 221 17.44 -13.99 -0.51
N GLY A 222 17.09 -12.93 0.23
CA GLY A 222 17.27 -11.54 -0.19
C GLY A 222 16.37 -11.10 -1.34
N THR A 223 16.78 -10.05 -2.05
CA THR A 223 16.00 -9.39 -3.12
C THR A 223 16.48 -9.74 -4.54
N ASP A 224 17.61 -10.43 -4.66
CA ASP A 224 18.19 -10.81 -5.96
C ASP A 224 17.49 -12.04 -6.52
N ASN A 225 16.78 -11.88 -7.64
CA ASN A 225 16.06 -12.95 -8.37
C ASN A 225 15.24 -13.89 -7.44
N PRO A 226 14.31 -13.33 -6.65
CA PRO A 226 13.61 -14.05 -5.58
C PRO A 226 12.74 -15.22 -6.07
N MET A 227 11.98 -15.05 -7.15
CA MET A 227 10.96 -16.02 -7.57
C MET A 227 11.55 -17.41 -7.89
N PRO A 228 12.58 -17.55 -8.77
CA PRO A 228 13.15 -18.88 -9.05
C PRO A 228 13.84 -19.50 -7.82
N LYS A 229 14.49 -18.67 -6.99
CA LYS A 229 15.13 -19.12 -5.75
C LYS A 229 14.11 -19.63 -4.73
N ALA A 230 13.00 -18.93 -4.56
CA ALA A 230 11.88 -19.31 -3.71
C ALA A 230 11.24 -20.62 -4.16
N GLN A 231 11.03 -20.79 -5.47
CA GLN A 231 10.53 -22.06 -6.03
C GLN A 231 11.45 -23.23 -5.67
N THR A 232 12.75 -23.10 -5.95
CA THR A 232 13.73 -24.17 -5.69
C THR A 232 13.80 -24.52 -4.21
N ALA A 233 13.74 -23.51 -3.33
CA ALA A 233 13.76 -23.70 -1.89
C ALA A 233 12.53 -24.46 -1.39
N LEU A 234 11.32 -24.09 -1.85
CA LEU A 234 10.10 -24.79 -1.45
C LEU A 234 10.02 -26.21 -2.02
N GLU A 235 10.43 -26.45 -3.28
CA GLU A 235 10.55 -27.81 -3.84
C GLU A 235 11.43 -28.72 -2.97
N THR A 236 12.54 -28.19 -2.47
CA THR A 236 13.44 -28.91 -1.55
C THR A 236 12.76 -29.19 -0.20
N ILE A 237 12.01 -28.23 0.35
CA ILE A 237 11.32 -28.40 1.62
C ILE A 237 10.18 -29.43 1.50
N LEU A 238 9.38 -29.37 0.43
CA LEU A 238 8.26 -30.29 0.21
C LEU A 238 8.72 -31.74 0.04
N THR A 239 9.92 -31.97 -0.48
CA THR A 239 10.51 -33.32 -0.63
C THR A 239 11.17 -33.84 0.66
N THR A 240 11.64 -32.96 1.55
CA THR A 240 12.42 -33.33 2.75
C THR A 240 11.60 -33.34 4.04
N THR A 241 10.61 -32.45 4.15
CA THR A 241 9.82 -32.24 5.38
C THR A 241 8.45 -32.95 5.31
N GLY A 242 7.91 -33.17 4.10
CA GLY A 242 6.72 -33.98 3.82
C GLY A 242 5.37 -33.34 4.20
N ASP A 243 5.27 -32.78 5.41
CA ASP A 243 4.09 -32.13 5.98
C ASP A 243 4.27 -30.62 6.06
N VAL A 244 3.55 -29.88 5.21
CA VAL A 244 3.42 -28.43 5.24
C VAL A 244 1.93 -28.12 5.06
N ASP A 245 1.34 -27.45 6.04
CA ASP A 245 -0.09 -27.12 6.06
C ASP A 245 -0.38 -25.77 5.42
N ALA A 246 0.57 -24.82 5.44
CA ALA A 246 0.46 -23.56 4.70
C ALA A 246 1.83 -22.96 4.36
N VAL A 247 1.84 -22.05 3.39
CA VAL A 247 3.02 -21.24 3.03
C VAL A 247 2.68 -19.76 3.15
N TYR A 248 3.61 -18.97 3.66
CA TYR A 248 3.49 -17.51 3.73
C TYR A 248 4.63 -16.81 2.99
N GLY A 249 4.29 -15.97 2.01
CA GLY A 249 5.23 -15.11 1.29
C GLY A 249 5.14 -13.65 1.76
N VAL A 250 6.23 -13.06 2.27
CA VAL A 250 6.19 -11.63 2.68
C VAL A 250 6.14 -10.67 1.48
N TRP A 251 6.27 -11.16 0.25
CA TRP A 251 6.33 -10.42 -1.00
C TRP A 251 5.88 -11.32 -2.17
N ASP A 252 5.11 -10.79 -3.12
CA ASP A 252 4.51 -11.52 -4.26
C ASP A 252 5.53 -12.33 -5.06
N GLU A 253 6.75 -11.84 -5.28
CA GLU A 253 7.77 -12.60 -6.02
C GLU A 253 8.15 -13.92 -5.32
N TYR A 254 8.21 -13.95 -4.00
CA TYR A 254 8.40 -15.21 -3.25
C TYR A 254 7.15 -16.08 -3.38
N ALA A 255 5.96 -15.49 -3.28
CA ALA A 255 4.69 -16.20 -3.41
C ALA A 255 4.52 -16.86 -4.79
N LYS A 256 4.87 -16.19 -5.89
CA LYS A 256 4.91 -16.76 -7.25
C LYS A 256 5.81 -18.01 -7.32
N GLY A 257 6.99 -17.94 -6.70
CA GLY A 257 7.89 -19.09 -6.63
C GLY A 257 7.30 -20.26 -5.83
N PHE A 258 6.70 -19.95 -4.68
CA PHE A 258 6.03 -20.95 -3.84
C PHE A 258 4.83 -21.59 -4.53
N TYR A 259 4.00 -20.79 -5.18
CA TYR A 259 2.89 -21.24 -6.00
C TYR A 259 3.36 -22.25 -7.06
N ASN A 260 4.41 -21.92 -7.82
CA ASN A 260 4.95 -22.81 -8.84
C ASN A 260 5.42 -24.16 -8.24
N ALA A 261 6.09 -24.13 -7.09
CA ALA A 261 6.55 -25.33 -6.40
C ALA A 261 5.39 -26.20 -5.90
N ILE A 262 4.33 -25.58 -5.36
CA ILE A 262 3.13 -26.29 -4.89
C ILE A 262 2.42 -26.96 -6.08
N VAL A 263 2.17 -26.21 -7.15
CA VAL A 263 1.56 -26.73 -8.39
C VAL A 263 2.39 -27.88 -8.97
N ALA A 264 3.71 -27.71 -9.09
CA ALA A 264 4.60 -28.74 -9.63
C ALA A 264 4.64 -30.03 -8.78
N SER A 265 4.42 -29.91 -7.46
CA SER A 265 4.34 -31.06 -6.56
C SER A 265 3.03 -31.86 -6.67
N GLY A 266 2.00 -31.28 -7.31
CA GLY A 266 0.64 -31.85 -7.36
C GLY A 266 -0.09 -31.84 -6.01
N LYS A 267 0.41 -31.09 -5.02
CA LYS A 267 -0.23 -30.90 -3.70
C LYS A 267 -1.14 -29.68 -3.73
N THR A 268 -2.09 -29.64 -2.80
CA THR A 268 -2.89 -28.45 -2.48
C THR A 268 -2.44 -27.94 -1.11
N ILE A 269 -1.66 -26.87 -1.10
CA ILE A 269 -1.19 -26.23 0.13
C ILE A 269 -1.60 -24.75 0.05
N PRO A 270 -2.38 -24.23 1.00
CA PRO A 270 -2.80 -22.84 0.98
C PRO A 270 -1.60 -21.90 1.16
N LEU A 271 -1.56 -20.87 0.31
CA LEU A 271 -0.54 -19.84 0.20
C LEU A 271 -1.17 -18.48 0.49
N PHE A 272 -0.53 -17.73 1.36
CA PHE A 272 -0.90 -16.37 1.74
C PHE A 272 0.27 -15.44 1.51
N SER A 273 0.00 -14.21 1.09
CA SER A 273 1.07 -13.30 0.72
C SER A 273 0.78 -11.82 0.97
N VAL A 274 1.75 -11.00 0.58
CA VAL A 274 1.63 -9.56 0.44
C VAL A 274 2.00 -9.16 -0.99
N ASP A 275 1.42 -8.07 -1.46
CA ASP A 275 1.49 -7.52 -2.82
C ASP A 275 0.66 -8.30 -3.85
N ILE A 276 0.36 -7.66 -4.99
CA ILE A 276 -0.46 -8.26 -6.04
C ILE A 276 -0.14 -7.62 -7.40
N SER A 277 -0.29 -8.40 -8.47
CA SER A 277 -0.12 -8.02 -9.86
C SER A 277 -1.08 -8.80 -10.76
N ASP A 278 -1.15 -8.44 -12.05
CA ASP A 278 -1.96 -9.20 -13.03
C ASP A 278 -1.54 -10.67 -13.10
N GLN A 279 -0.24 -10.95 -12.94
CA GLN A 279 0.27 -12.32 -12.90
C GLN A 279 -0.22 -13.06 -11.65
N ASP A 280 -0.25 -12.39 -10.51
CA ASP A 280 -0.71 -12.99 -9.25
C ASP A 280 -2.20 -13.27 -9.28
N LEU A 281 -3.00 -12.33 -9.79
CA LEU A 281 -4.44 -12.53 -9.99
C LEU A 281 -4.71 -13.70 -10.92
N ALA A 282 -3.93 -13.85 -12.00
CA ALA A 282 -4.04 -15.01 -12.87
C ALA A 282 -3.73 -16.32 -12.13
N MET A 283 -2.64 -16.37 -11.34
CA MET A 283 -2.28 -17.53 -10.52
C MET A 283 -3.34 -17.84 -9.44
N MET A 284 -3.84 -16.83 -8.75
CA MET A 284 -4.92 -16.96 -7.76
C MET A 284 -6.21 -17.50 -8.40
N GLN A 285 -6.57 -17.05 -9.61
CA GLN A 285 -7.76 -17.55 -10.31
C GLN A 285 -7.57 -18.94 -10.92
N ASP A 286 -6.34 -19.29 -11.35
CA ASP A 286 -6.05 -20.60 -11.93
C ASP A 286 -6.06 -21.71 -10.87
N HIS A 287 -5.58 -21.41 -9.66
CA HIS A 287 -5.58 -22.33 -8.52
C HIS A 287 -6.03 -21.63 -7.23
N PRO A 288 -7.34 -21.32 -7.11
CA PRO A 288 -7.89 -20.60 -5.95
C PRO A 288 -7.79 -21.40 -4.65
N GLU A 289 -7.61 -22.72 -4.72
CA GLU A 289 -7.33 -23.59 -3.57
C GLU A 289 -5.89 -23.49 -3.07
N ILE A 290 -4.96 -22.96 -3.87
CA ILE A 290 -3.56 -22.74 -3.50
C ILE A 290 -3.39 -21.31 -3.02
N TRP A 291 -3.48 -20.30 -3.88
CA TRP A 291 -3.20 -18.92 -3.47
C TRP A 291 -4.46 -18.25 -2.92
N ARG A 292 -4.69 -18.41 -1.61
CA ARG A 292 -5.95 -18.08 -0.94
C ARG A 292 -6.17 -16.58 -0.74
N ALA A 293 -5.13 -15.83 -0.36
CA ALA A 293 -5.23 -14.38 -0.20
C ALA A 293 -3.89 -13.65 -0.29
N SER A 294 -3.94 -12.37 -0.66
CA SER A 294 -2.80 -11.44 -0.60
C SER A 294 -3.22 -10.06 -0.09
N ALA A 295 -2.48 -9.51 0.87
CA ALA A 295 -2.67 -8.12 1.29
C ALA A 295 -2.00 -7.18 0.28
N ALA A 296 -2.67 -6.14 -0.19
CA ALA A 296 -2.11 -5.29 -1.23
C ALA A 296 -2.57 -3.83 -1.17
N VAL A 297 -1.75 -2.96 -1.77
CA VAL A 297 -2.08 -1.61 -2.21
C VAL A 297 -1.70 -1.53 -3.68
N ASP A 298 -2.44 -0.78 -4.50
CA ASP A 298 -2.04 -0.54 -5.89
C ASP A 298 -0.72 0.28 -5.93
N PRO A 299 0.39 -0.27 -6.45
CA PRO A 299 1.67 0.43 -6.47
C PRO A 299 1.65 1.69 -7.35
N THR A 300 0.75 1.79 -8.32
CA THR A 300 0.58 3.01 -9.11
C THR A 300 0.15 4.18 -8.24
N VAL A 301 -0.75 3.93 -7.27
CA VAL A 301 -1.26 4.94 -6.33
C VAL A 301 -0.16 5.42 -5.40
N VAL A 302 0.74 4.54 -4.97
CA VAL A 302 1.95 4.91 -4.20
C VAL A 302 2.76 5.96 -4.97
N GLY A 303 3.00 5.71 -6.26
CA GLY A 303 3.74 6.65 -7.12
C GLY A 303 3.02 7.98 -7.31
N GLN A 304 1.70 7.96 -7.47
CA GLN A 304 0.88 9.18 -7.58
C GLN A 304 0.97 10.04 -6.31
N VAL A 305 0.80 9.43 -5.13
CA VAL A 305 0.85 10.12 -3.85
C VAL A 305 2.23 10.74 -3.59
N GLN A 306 3.33 10.10 -4.01
CA GLN A 306 4.66 10.70 -3.91
C GLN A 306 4.77 12.02 -4.67
N ILE A 307 4.31 12.05 -5.93
CA ILE A 307 4.35 13.26 -6.76
C ILE A 307 3.45 14.34 -6.17
N ARG A 308 2.24 13.99 -5.72
CA ARG A 308 1.32 14.96 -5.09
C ARG A 308 1.90 15.57 -3.81
N LEU A 309 2.52 14.76 -2.95
CA LEU A 309 3.18 15.27 -1.75
C LEU A 309 4.35 16.19 -2.08
N ALA A 310 5.15 15.88 -3.11
CA ALA A 310 6.22 16.75 -3.59
C ALA A 310 5.66 18.10 -4.10
N LEU A 311 4.58 18.06 -4.89
CA LEU A 311 3.89 19.24 -5.38
C LEU A 311 3.31 20.11 -4.24
N LYS A 312 2.66 19.50 -3.24
CA LYS A 312 2.19 20.23 -2.04
C LYS A 312 3.35 20.89 -1.29
N ALA A 313 4.47 20.21 -1.13
CA ALA A 313 5.65 20.76 -0.49
C ALA A 313 6.19 21.99 -1.25
N LEU A 314 6.20 21.93 -2.59
CA LEU A 314 6.60 23.03 -3.47
C LEU A 314 5.61 24.20 -3.45
N ALA A 315 4.32 23.92 -3.29
CA ALA A 315 3.28 24.93 -3.10
C ALA A 315 3.38 25.64 -1.73
N GLY A 316 4.26 25.19 -0.83
CA GLY A 316 4.39 25.72 0.53
C GLY A 316 3.29 25.22 1.48
N GLU A 317 2.56 24.19 1.07
CA GLU A 317 1.51 23.58 1.88
C GLU A 317 2.10 22.62 2.91
N LYS A 318 1.34 22.37 3.97
CA LYS A 318 1.73 21.39 4.98
C LYS A 318 1.59 19.98 4.41
N ILE A 319 2.65 19.19 4.59
CA ILE A 319 2.68 17.76 4.31
C ILE A 319 2.86 16.98 5.62
N PRO A 320 2.31 15.76 5.75
CA PRO A 320 2.48 14.95 6.95
C PRO A 320 3.92 14.43 7.06
N ARG A 321 4.41 14.15 8.26
CA ARG A 321 5.71 13.46 8.43
C ARG A 321 5.62 12.00 7.99
N TYR A 322 4.50 11.34 8.29
CA TYR A 322 4.23 9.95 7.96
C TYR A 322 2.88 9.82 7.27
N TYR A 323 2.81 8.99 6.24
CA TYR A 323 1.57 8.67 5.56
C TYR A 323 1.57 7.20 5.15
N SER A 324 0.49 6.48 5.42
CA SER A 324 0.37 5.07 5.10
C SER A 324 -0.87 4.87 4.23
N LEU A 325 -0.67 4.27 3.06
CA LEU A 325 -1.77 3.88 2.20
C LEU A 325 -2.52 2.70 2.82
N LYS A 326 -3.86 2.75 2.75
CA LYS A 326 -4.69 1.70 3.32
C LYS A 326 -4.65 0.45 2.42
N PRO A 327 -4.21 -0.71 2.93
CA PRO A 327 -4.24 -1.95 2.16
C PRO A 327 -5.64 -2.58 2.17
N VAL A 328 -5.86 -3.44 1.18
CA VAL A 328 -6.98 -4.38 1.12
C VAL A 328 -6.44 -5.80 1.22
N LEU A 329 -7.29 -6.75 1.62
CA LEU A 329 -6.96 -8.17 1.56
C LEU A 329 -7.70 -8.77 0.37
N VAL A 330 -6.97 -9.02 -0.71
CA VAL A 330 -7.51 -9.69 -1.90
C VAL A 330 -7.65 -11.18 -1.59
N ARG A 331 -8.84 -11.75 -1.73
CA ARG A 331 -9.12 -13.18 -1.49
C ARG A 331 -9.51 -13.85 -2.80
N ALA A 332 -9.03 -15.07 -3.01
CA ALA A 332 -9.43 -15.86 -4.18
C ALA A 332 -10.95 -16.03 -4.28
N ASP A 333 -11.62 -16.18 -3.14
CA ASP A 333 -13.07 -16.39 -3.05
C ASP A 333 -13.90 -15.13 -3.39
N ASP A 334 -13.30 -13.94 -3.39
CA ASP A 334 -13.97 -12.69 -3.79
C ASP A 334 -13.94 -12.50 -5.32
N LEU A 335 -13.08 -13.23 -6.03
CA LEU A 335 -12.88 -13.09 -7.46
C LEU A 335 -13.82 -14.03 -8.24
N PRO A 336 -14.33 -13.60 -9.42
CA PRO A 336 -15.07 -14.50 -10.29
C PRO A 336 -14.18 -15.63 -10.77
N LYS A 337 -14.81 -16.72 -11.20
CA LYS A 337 -14.09 -17.84 -11.79
C LYS A 337 -13.45 -17.43 -13.12
N VAL A 338 -12.37 -18.12 -13.49
CA VAL A 338 -11.61 -17.83 -14.71
C VAL A 338 -12.45 -17.95 -16.00
N ASP A 339 -13.47 -18.81 -16.03
CA ASP A 339 -14.40 -18.97 -17.14
C ASP A 339 -15.44 -17.83 -17.24
N GLU A 340 -15.61 -17.04 -16.18
CA GLU A 340 -16.47 -15.85 -16.16
C GLU A 340 -15.71 -14.59 -16.55
N LYS A 341 -14.55 -14.33 -15.91
CA LYS A 341 -13.70 -13.17 -16.19
C LYS A 341 -12.27 -13.41 -15.70
N ARG A 342 -11.28 -13.16 -16.55
CA ARG A 342 -9.88 -13.00 -16.10
C ARG A 342 -9.72 -11.59 -15.51
N VAL A 343 -9.50 -11.51 -14.20
CA VAL A 343 -9.38 -10.26 -13.46
C VAL A 343 -7.96 -9.72 -13.59
N THR A 344 -7.85 -8.41 -13.81
CA THR A 344 -6.60 -7.64 -13.78
C THR A 344 -6.60 -6.66 -12.60
N MET A 345 -5.45 -6.06 -12.33
CA MET A 345 -5.27 -5.00 -11.34
C MET A 345 -6.26 -3.85 -11.52
N VAL A 346 -6.62 -3.52 -12.77
CA VAL A 346 -7.58 -2.44 -13.07
C VAL A 346 -9.00 -2.80 -12.65
N ASP A 347 -9.33 -4.09 -12.69
CA ASP A 347 -10.66 -4.61 -12.34
C ASP A 347 -10.88 -4.70 -10.83
N LEU A 348 -9.81 -4.72 -10.01
CA LEU A 348 -9.91 -4.89 -8.56
C LEU A 348 -10.74 -3.80 -7.86
N LYS A 349 -10.90 -2.62 -8.47
CA LYS A 349 -11.80 -1.56 -7.98
C LYS A 349 -13.28 -1.98 -7.95
N ASP A 350 -13.67 -2.97 -8.75
CA ASP A 350 -15.03 -3.50 -8.78
C ASP A 350 -15.32 -4.42 -7.57
N TYR A 351 -14.27 -4.86 -6.87
CA TYR A 351 -14.34 -5.81 -5.75
C TYR A 351 -13.85 -5.21 -4.42
N TYR A 352 -12.97 -4.21 -4.48
CA TYR A 352 -12.35 -3.59 -3.31
C TYR A 352 -12.46 -2.07 -3.35
N ASP A 353 -13.22 -1.51 -2.41
CA ASP A 353 -13.37 -0.07 -2.25
C ASP A 353 -12.01 0.61 -2.03
N GLY A 354 -11.75 1.66 -2.81
CA GLY A 354 -10.52 2.44 -2.73
C GLY A 354 -9.33 1.84 -3.47
N TRP A 355 -9.52 0.75 -4.22
CA TRP A 355 -8.46 0.22 -5.08
C TRP A 355 -8.19 1.12 -6.30
N GLY A 356 -6.92 1.26 -6.67
CA GLY A 356 -6.47 1.92 -7.91
C GLY A 356 -6.62 3.45 -7.98
N SER A 357 -7.17 4.08 -6.93
CA SER A 357 -7.23 5.54 -6.85
C SER A 357 -7.32 6.01 -5.41
N THR A 358 -6.81 7.21 -5.16
CA THR A 358 -7.06 7.95 -3.91
C THR A 358 -7.24 9.44 -4.20
N PRO A 359 -8.19 10.14 -3.54
CA PRO A 359 -8.25 11.60 -3.56
C PRO A 359 -7.17 12.25 -2.68
N ASP A 360 -6.43 11.47 -1.89
CA ASP A 360 -5.47 12.03 -0.94
C ASP A 360 -4.43 12.89 -1.65
N PHE A 361 -4.22 14.07 -1.07
CA PHE A 361 -3.27 15.09 -1.53
C PHE A 361 -3.52 15.61 -2.95
N LEU A 362 -4.65 15.27 -3.57
CA LEU A 362 -5.07 15.85 -4.84
C LEU A 362 -5.80 17.16 -4.57
N GLU A 363 -5.17 18.27 -4.91
CA GLU A 363 -5.74 19.61 -4.72
C GLU A 363 -6.41 20.13 -5.99
N GLU A 364 -7.40 21.02 -5.86
CA GLU A 364 -8.09 21.62 -7.02
C GLU A 364 -7.12 22.30 -7.99
N TRP A 365 -6.07 22.96 -7.46
CA TRP A 365 -5.07 23.64 -8.29
C TRP A 365 -4.18 22.67 -9.07
N MET A 366 -4.06 21.40 -8.63
CA MET A 366 -3.35 20.38 -9.41
C MET A 366 -4.16 20.00 -10.65
N LEU A 367 -5.50 19.98 -10.56
CA LEU A 367 -6.35 19.77 -11.72
C LEU A 367 -6.23 20.93 -12.72
N ALA A 368 -6.14 22.17 -12.22
CA ALA A 368 -5.85 23.34 -13.07
C ALA A 368 -4.44 23.28 -13.68
N LEU A 369 -3.44 22.81 -12.93
CA LEU A 369 -2.08 22.59 -13.42
C LEU A 369 -2.08 21.58 -14.57
N GLU A 370 -2.73 20.42 -14.40
CA GLU A 370 -2.87 19.42 -15.47
C GLU A 370 -3.48 20.02 -16.75
N GLN A 371 -4.54 20.82 -16.61
CA GLN A 371 -5.18 21.48 -17.75
C GLN A 371 -4.26 22.49 -18.45
N SER A 372 -3.35 23.15 -17.71
CA SER A 372 -2.41 24.11 -18.29
C SER A 372 -1.27 23.46 -19.11
N ILE A 373 -1.07 22.16 -18.98
CA ILE A 373 -0.05 21.38 -19.71
C ILE A 373 -0.61 20.77 -21.01
N LYS A 374 -1.92 20.55 -21.09
CA LYS A 374 -2.63 20.05 -22.27
C LYS A 374 -2.82 21.16 -23.31
#